data_AF-C3Z0Y6-F1
#
_entry.id   AF-C3Z0Y6-F1
#
_cell.length_a   1.000
_cell.length_b   1.000
_cell.length_c   1.000
_cell.angle_alpha   90.00
_cell.angle_beta   90.00
_cell.angle_gamma   90.00
#
_symmetry.space_group_name_H-M   'P 1'
#
loop_
_entity.id
_entity.type
_entity.pdbx_description
1 polymer ?
#
loop_
_entity_poly.entity_id
_entity_poly.type
_entity_poly.pdbx_seq_one_letter_code
_entity_poly.pdbx_strand_id
1 'polypeptide(L)' 'IKDEYVHEMCRYGGSELHSVAAFMGGAAAQEVIKLVTKQFVPFNNTYIYNAMNSSSATYTL' A
#
# COMPACT_ATOMS: atom_id res chain seq x y z
N ILE A 1 10.28 -11.15 14.84
CA ILE A 1 9.26 -11.32 13.78
C ILE A 1 8.32 -12.43 14.26
N LYS A 2 7.00 -12.27 14.17
CA LYS A 2 6.06 -13.35 14.54
C LYS A 2 5.99 -14.39 13.41
N ASP A 3 5.96 -15.67 13.76
CA ASP A 3 5.89 -16.78 12.79
C ASP A 3 4.65 -16.69 11.89
N GLU A 4 3.57 -16.11 12.40
CA GLU A 4 2.33 -15.84 11.67
C GLU A 4 2.57 -15.02 10.39
N TYR A 5 3.48 -14.03 10.43
CA TYR A 5 3.78 -13.21 9.25
C TYR A 5 4.51 -14.00 8.16
N VAL A 6 5.40 -14.91 8.55
CA VAL A 6 6.13 -15.77 7.61
C VAL A 6 5.15 -16.75 6.95
N HIS A 7 4.27 -17.35 7.75
CA HIS A 7 3.23 -18.25 7.25
C HIS A 7 2.29 -17.53 6.28
N GLU A 8 1.85 -16.32 6.62
CA GLU A 8 0.93 -15.53 5.79
C GLU A 8 1.57 -15.12 4.46
N MET A 9 2.86 -14.81 4.44
CA MET A 9 3.58 -14.54 3.20
C MET A 9 3.65 -15.77 2.28
N CYS A 10 3.86 -16.96 2.84
CA CYS A 10 3.79 -18.20 2.07
C CYS A 10 2.36 -18.49 1.58
N ARG A 11 1.34 -18.22 2.41
CA ARG A 11 -0.08 -18.38 2.06
C ARG A 11 -0.48 -17.46 0.90
N TYR A 12 0.00 -16.22 0.90
CA TYR A 12 -0.23 -15.26 -0.18
C TYR A 12 0.32 -15.77 -1.52
N GLY A 13 1.46 -16.47 -1.51
CA GLY A 13 1.99 -17.15 -2.69
C GLY A 13 2.31 -16.23 -3.88
N GLY A 14 2.51 -14.93 -3.65
CA GLY A 14 2.73 -13.94 -4.71
C GLY A 14 1.47 -13.52 -5.48
N SER A 15 0.26 -13.78 -4.96
CA SER A 15 -1.00 -13.57 -5.68
C SER A 15 -1.48 -12.11 -5.72
N GLU A 16 -1.74 -11.54 -6.88
CA GLU A 16 -2.23 -10.15 -6.96
C GLU A 16 -3.76 -10.06 -6.82
N LEU A 17 -4.25 -9.86 -5.60
CA LEU A 17 -5.69 -9.70 -5.36
C LEU A 17 -6.24 -8.43 -6.01
N HIS A 18 -7.27 -8.58 -6.85
CA HIS A 18 -7.88 -7.47 -7.58
C HIS A 18 -8.33 -6.31 -6.69
N SER A 19 -8.94 -6.59 -5.54
CA SER A 19 -9.38 -5.55 -4.60
C SER A 19 -8.22 -4.76 -3.99
N VAL A 20 -7.11 -5.43 -3.66
CA VAL A 20 -5.89 -4.80 -3.14
C VAL A 20 -5.21 -3.97 -4.23
N ALA A 21 -5.13 -4.52 -5.45
CA ALA A 21 -4.60 -3.80 -6.61
C ALA A 21 -5.43 -2.56 -6.94
N ALA A 22 -6.77 -2.64 -6.89
CA ALA A 22 -7.66 -1.51 -7.13
C ALA A 22 -7.48 -0.41 -6.07
N PHE A 23 -7.38 -0.80 -4.79
CA PHE A 23 -7.10 0.16 -3.71
C PHE A 23 -5.75 0.86 -3.91
N MET A 24 -4.69 0.08 -4.14
CA MET A 24 -3.34 0.62 -4.36
C MET A 24 -3.27 1.47 -5.62
N GLY A 25 -3.96 1.08 -6.69
CA GLY A 25 -4.07 1.85 -7.94
C GLY A 25 -4.74 3.20 -7.74
N GLY A 26 -5.82 3.25 -6.95
CA GLY A 26 -6.48 4.53 -6.60
C GLY A 26 -5.58 5.45 -5.78
N ALA A 27 -4.91 4.92 -4.75
CA ALA A 27 -3.96 5.69 -3.94
C ALA A 27 -2.78 6.21 -4.79
N ALA A 28 -2.17 5.35 -5.60
CA ALA A 28 -1.05 5.72 -6.48
C ALA A 28 -1.46 6.74 -7.54
N ALA A 29 -2.62 6.55 -8.19
CA ALA A 29 -3.12 7.50 -9.19
C ALA A 29 -3.33 8.89 -8.59
N GLN A 30 -3.88 8.97 -7.38
CA GLN A 30 -4.07 10.24 -6.70
C GLN A 30 -2.72 10.90 -6.36
N GLU A 31 -1.73 10.15 -5.87
CA GLU A 31 -0.38 10.69 -5.61
C GLU A 31 0.25 11.24 -6.89
N VAL A 32 0.08 10.57 -8.03
CA VAL A 32 0.54 11.06 -9.34
C VAL A 32 -0.16 12.38 -9.70
N ILE A 33 -1.48 12.47 -9.52
CA ILE A 33 -2.23 13.71 -9.77
C ILE A 33 -1.68 14.86 -8.90
N LYS A 34 -1.40 14.62 -7.61
CA LYS A 34 -0.81 15.63 -6.72
C LYS A 34 0.52 16.15 -7.26
N LEU A 35 1.39 15.25 -7.69
CA LEU A 35 2.70 15.59 -8.25
C LEU A 35 2.58 16.40 -9.55
N VAL A 36 1.74 15.95 -10.49
CA VAL A 36 1.58 16.60 -11.80
C VAL A 36 0.95 17.99 -11.67
N THR A 37 -0.09 18.11 -10.86
CA THR A 37 -0.83 19.37 -10.69
C THR A 37 -0.13 20.35 -9.74
N LYS A 38 0.82 19.87 -8.93
CA LYS A 38 1.41 20.59 -7.80
C LYS A 38 0.35 21.08 -6.80
N GLN A 39 -0.76 20.35 -6.69
CA GLN A 39 -1.82 20.60 -5.73
C GLN A 39 -1.83 19.49 -4.67
N PHE A 40 -2.17 19.85 -3.44
CA PHE A 40 -2.11 18.99 -2.25
C PHE A 40 -0.68 18.55 -1.86
N VAL A 41 -0.58 17.78 -0.77
CA VAL A 41 0.69 17.29 -0.22
C VAL A 41 0.81 15.79 -0.49
N PRO A 42 1.87 15.33 -1.19
CA PRO A 42 2.12 13.91 -1.41
C PRO A 42 2.61 13.22 -0.13
N PHE A 43 2.47 11.89 -0.06
CA PHE A 43 3.05 11.10 1.02
C PHE A 43 4.57 11.24 1.04
N ASN A 44 5.13 11.31 2.25
CA ASN A 44 6.58 11.34 2.40
C ASN A 44 7.14 9.91 2.39
N ASN A 45 7.77 9.53 1.28
CA ASN A 45 8.54 8.30 1.09
C ASN A 45 7.70 7.02 0.90
N THR A 46 7.38 6.26 1.96
CA THR A 46 6.82 4.90 1.83
C THR A 46 5.45 4.76 2.49
N TYR A 47 4.45 4.35 1.71
CA TYR A 47 3.10 4.04 2.19
C TYR A 47 2.87 2.52 2.18
N ILE A 48 2.46 1.95 3.32
CA ILE A 48 2.18 0.52 3.48
C ILE A 48 0.70 0.34 3.82
N TYR A 49 0.01 -0.51 3.04
CA TYR A 49 -1.36 -0.91 3.28
C TYR A 49 -1.44 -2.39 3.66
N ASN A 50 -2.10 -2.68 4.78
CA ASN A 50 -2.42 -4.04 5.20
C ASN A 50 -3.92 -4.31 4.96
N ALA A 51 -4.20 -5.10 3.92
CA ALA A 51 -5.56 -5.47 3.54
C ALA A 51 -6.24 -6.44 4.52
N MET A 52 -5.50 -7.18 5.35
CA MET A 52 -6.10 -8.15 6.30
C MET A 52 -6.86 -7.47 7.43
N ASN A 53 -6.42 -6.28 7.84
CA ASN A 53 -7.03 -5.50 8.91
C ASN A 53 -7.47 -4.10 8.47
N SER A 54 -7.43 -3.82 7.15
CA SER A 54 -7.78 -2.52 6.56
C SER A 54 -7.07 -1.33 7.21
N SER A 55 -5.79 -1.50 7.58
CA SER A 55 -4.97 -0.44 8.18
C SER A 55 -3.86 0.01 7.24
N SER A 56 -3.36 1.22 7.44
CA SER A 56 -2.22 1.74 6.68
C SER A 56 -1.35 2.67 7.50
N ALA A 57 -0.10 2.83 7.10
CA ALA A 57 0.86 3.74 7.71
C ALA A 57 1.85 4.27 6.68
N THR A 58 2.37 5.48 6.94
CA THR A 58 3.40 6.14 6.13
C THR A 58 4.69 6.23 6.94
N TYR A 59 5.81 5.86 6.33
CA TYR A 59 7.13 5.84 6.95
C TYR A 59 8.13 6.62 6.09
N THR A 60 8.99 7.38 6.75
CA THR A 60 10.22 7.92 6.15
C THR A 60 11.34 6.94 6.46
N LEU A 61 11.80 6.24 5.42
CA LEU A 61 12.83 5.20 5.53
C LEU A 61 14.21 5.76 5.25
#